data_AF-A0A954VT53-F1
#
_entry.id   AF-A0A954VT53-F1
#
_cell.length_a   1.000
_cell.length_b   1.000
_cell.length_c   1.000
_cell.angle_alpha   90.00
_cell.angle_beta   90.00
_cell.angle_gamma   90.00
#
_symmetry.space_group_name_H-M   'P 1'
#
loop_
_entity.id
_entity.type
_entity.pdbx_description
1 polymer ?
#
loop_
_entity_poly.entity_id
_entity_poly.type
_entity_poly.pdbx_seq_one_letter_code
_entity_poly.pdbx_strand_id
1 'polypeptide(L)'
;MLIAAIPQIIVIGFVLIASFVALVAFFIFARYFRYWIQSVTTGAGIRMWDLIGMSFRKVNAAVIVRSKIMAVQAGLDESTGLTSKALEAHYLAGGNVPLVIQALIAANKAKTIELTFQEATAIDLAGRNVLEAVQTSVYPKVIDCPAKGSKRPSLDAVAKDGIQLKVKARVTVRANLQRLIGGATEETIVARVGEGIVSAIGSSDSHGQVLENPDRISKAVLAKRLDAQTAFEIVSIDIADIDVGDNIGARLQADQAEADTRVARARAERRRAMAAAAEQEQIAQIVESRARLVEAQADVPKAMAASFRSGKLGILDYYKLQNVQADTDMRASIAGTGSTGSTQRQTN
;
A
#
# COMPACT_ATOMS: atom_id res chain seq x y z
N MET A 1 -33.03 -54.42 -75.14
CA MET A 1 -31.97 -55.05 -74.32
C MET A 1 -31.32 -54.11 -73.28
N LEU A 2 -31.71 -52.82 -73.20
CA LEU A 2 -31.17 -51.87 -72.22
C LEU A 2 -31.96 -51.76 -70.90
N ILE A 3 -33.22 -52.25 -70.85
CA ILE A 3 -34.09 -52.12 -69.67
C ILE A 3 -33.81 -53.21 -68.61
N ALA A 4 -33.26 -54.36 -69.01
CA ALA A 4 -32.97 -55.49 -68.10
C ALA A 4 -31.64 -55.36 -67.33
N ALA A 5 -30.73 -54.47 -67.75
CA ALA A 5 -29.44 -54.25 -67.08
C ALA A 5 -29.50 -53.18 -65.97
N ILE A 6 -30.51 -52.31 -66.01
CA ILE A 6 -30.76 -51.26 -65.02
C ILE A 6 -30.84 -51.82 -63.58
N PRO A 7 -31.59 -52.90 -63.29
CA PRO A 7 -31.65 -53.45 -61.92
C PRO A 7 -30.31 -54.03 -61.45
N GLN A 8 -29.51 -54.65 -62.33
CA GLN A 8 -28.22 -55.21 -61.94
C GLN A 8 -27.17 -54.13 -61.64
N ILE A 9 -27.16 -53.04 -62.40
CA ILE A 9 -26.27 -51.90 -62.14
C ILE A 9 -26.64 -51.23 -60.80
N ILE A 10 -27.94 -51.12 -60.48
CA ILE A 10 -28.41 -50.58 -59.20
C ILE A 10 -28.01 -51.49 -58.03
N VAL A 11 -28.14 -52.82 -58.18
CA VAL A 11 -27.74 -53.79 -57.13
C VAL A 11 -26.23 -53.79 -56.91
N ILE A 12 -25.42 -53.79 -57.98
CA ILE A 12 -23.95 -53.73 -57.87
C ILE A 12 -23.52 -52.39 -57.24
N GLY A 13 -24.17 -51.28 -57.62
CA GLY A 13 -23.95 -49.98 -57.00
C GLY A 13 -24.29 -49.97 -55.51
N PHE A 14 -25.41 -50.59 -55.11
CA PHE A 14 -25.80 -50.70 -53.70
C PHE A 14 -24.82 -51.56 -52.90
N VAL A 15 -24.37 -52.69 -53.46
CA VAL A 15 -23.37 -53.57 -52.82
C VAL A 15 -22.02 -52.86 -52.67
N LEU A 16 -21.57 -52.11 -53.69
CA LEU A 16 -20.35 -51.31 -53.60
C LEU A 16 -20.45 -50.22 -52.53
N ILE A 17 -21.57 -49.50 -52.46
CA ILE A 17 -21.82 -48.49 -51.43
C ILE A 17 -21.89 -49.14 -50.04
N ALA A 18 -22.59 -50.26 -49.89
CA ALA A 18 -22.69 -50.98 -48.62
C ALA A 18 -21.33 -51.52 -48.16
N SER A 19 -20.52 -52.06 -49.07
CA SER A 19 -19.15 -52.51 -48.80
C SER A 19 -18.25 -51.35 -48.37
N PHE A 20 -18.33 -50.21 -49.06
CA PHE A 20 -17.58 -49.01 -48.69
C PHE A 20 -17.98 -48.48 -47.30
N VAL A 21 -19.28 -48.40 -47.01
CA VAL A 21 -19.80 -48.00 -45.69
C VAL A 21 -19.34 -48.97 -44.60
N ALA A 22 -19.38 -50.28 -44.86
CA ALA A 22 -18.90 -51.29 -43.93
C ALA A 22 -17.38 -51.15 -43.65
N LEU A 23 -16.58 -50.86 -44.69
CA LEU A 23 -15.14 -50.65 -44.55
C LEU A 23 -14.82 -49.40 -43.74
N VAL A 24 -15.54 -48.29 -43.97
CA VAL A 24 -15.41 -47.06 -43.16
C VAL A 24 -15.82 -47.31 -41.70
N ALA A 25 -16.95 -48.00 -41.48
CA ALA A 25 -17.40 -48.36 -40.14
C ALA A 25 -16.38 -49.26 -39.41
N PHE A 26 -15.76 -50.21 -40.11
CA PHE A 26 -14.71 -51.06 -39.58
C PHE A 26 -13.47 -50.24 -39.15
N PHE A 27 -13.04 -49.29 -39.97
CA PHE A 27 -11.88 -48.44 -39.64
C PHE A 27 -12.15 -47.53 -38.42
N ILE A 28 -13.35 -46.95 -38.34
CA ILE A 28 -13.80 -46.17 -37.19
C ILE A 28 -13.80 -47.07 -35.94
N PHE A 29 -14.41 -48.25 -36.02
CA PHE A 29 -14.45 -49.20 -34.92
C PHE A 29 -13.05 -49.60 -34.45
N ALA A 30 -12.16 -49.98 -35.37
CA ALA A 30 -10.78 -50.37 -35.08
C ALA A 30 -10.00 -49.26 -34.35
N ARG A 31 -10.23 -47.99 -34.70
CA ARG A 31 -9.59 -46.83 -34.05
C ARG A 31 -9.99 -46.71 -32.56
N TYR A 32 -11.27 -46.88 -32.25
CA TYR A 32 -11.77 -46.75 -30.87
C TYR A 32 -11.67 -48.04 -30.05
N PHE A 33 -11.50 -49.18 -30.72
CA PHE A 33 -11.42 -50.50 -30.11
C PHE A 33 -10.39 -50.57 -28.98
N ARG A 34 -9.21 -49.97 -29.18
CA ARG A 34 -8.16 -49.89 -28.15
C ARG A 34 -8.63 -49.20 -26.87
N TYR A 35 -9.33 -48.08 -26.98
CA TYR A 35 -9.82 -47.32 -25.82
C TYR A 35 -10.98 -48.02 -25.13
N TRP A 36 -11.84 -48.68 -25.89
CA TRP A 36 -12.93 -49.48 -25.36
C TRP A 36 -12.42 -50.66 -24.52
N ILE A 37 -11.44 -51.43 -25.03
CA ILE A 37 -10.81 -52.52 -24.27
C ILE A 37 -10.25 -51.99 -22.95
N GLN A 38 -9.46 -50.90 -23.00
CA GLN A 38 -8.90 -50.29 -21.80
C GLN A 38 -10.00 -49.94 -20.79
N SER A 39 -11.06 -49.26 -21.23
CA SER A 39 -12.17 -48.91 -20.35
C SER A 39 -12.90 -50.12 -19.75
N VAL A 40 -13.06 -51.21 -20.48
CA VAL A 40 -13.74 -52.42 -19.98
C VAL A 40 -12.86 -53.14 -18.97
N THR A 41 -11.57 -53.31 -19.28
CA THR A 41 -10.61 -54.00 -18.40
C THR A 41 -10.39 -53.30 -17.07
N THR A 42 -10.50 -51.98 -17.02
CA THR A 42 -10.31 -51.17 -15.81
C THR A 42 -11.61 -50.80 -15.12
N GLY A 43 -12.77 -51.27 -15.59
CA GLY A 43 -14.07 -50.95 -15.00
C GLY A 43 -14.53 -49.49 -15.18
N ALA A 44 -13.93 -48.72 -16.10
CA ALA A 44 -14.26 -47.31 -16.29
C ALA A 44 -15.65 -47.06 -16.93
N GLY A 45 -16.34 -48.11 -17.41
CA GLY A 45 -17.76 -48.02 -17.80
C GLY A 45 -18.07 -47.16 -19.04
N ILE A 46 -17.09 -46.86 -19.91
CA ILE A 46 -17.31 -46.11 -21.16
C ILE A 46 -17.73 -47.08 -22.26
N ARG A 47 -18.91 -46.86 -22.87
CA ARG A 47 -19.43 -47.73 -23.93
C ARG A 47 -18.85 -47.34 -25.29
N MET A 48 -18.87 -48.27 -26.25
CA MET A 48 -18.42 -48.00 -27.62
C MET A 48 -19.19 -46.84 -28.28
N TRP A 49 -20.50 -46.76 -28.03
CA TRP A 49 -21.34 -45.66 -28.52
C TRP A 49 -20.94 -44.30 -27.94
N ASP A 50 -20.44 -44.25 -26.70
CA ASP A 50 -19.97 -43.00 -26.10
C ASP A 50 -18.68 -42.52 -26.77
N LEU A 51 -17.74 -43.42 -27.09
CA LEU A 51 -16.49 -43.10 -27.80
C LEU A 51 -16.75 -42.55 -29.21
N ILE A 52 -17.70 -43.15 -29.92
CA ILE A 52 -18.13 -42.65 -31.23
C ILE A 52 -18.82 -41.29 -31.05
N GLY A 53 -19.70 -41.16 -30.06
CA GLY A 53 -20.38 -39.90 -29.72
C GLY A 53 -19.44 -38.74 -29.39
N MET A 54 -18.34 -39.00 -28.66
CA MET A 54 -17.30 -37.99 -28.37
C MET A 54 -16.70 -37.41 -29.65
N SER A 55 -16.57 -38.22 -30.69
CA SER A 55 -16.01 -37.79 -31.98
C SER A 55 -16.93 -36.81 -32.71
N PHE A 56 -18.24 -37.03 -32.65
CA PHE A 56 -19.24 -36.09 -33.17
C PHE A 56 -19.28 -34.79 -32.37
N ARG A 57 -19.07 -34.85 -31.05
CA ARG A 57 -19.01 -33.67 -30.17
C ARG A 57 -17.66 -32.95 -30.20
N LYS A 58 -16.69 -33.41 -31.00
CA LYS A 58 -15.30 -32.91 -31.03
C LYS A 58 -14.57 -32.99 -29.67
N VAL A 59 -14.91 -33.99 -28.85
CA VAL A 59 -14.24 -34.28 -27.58
C VAL A 59 -13.12 -35.30 -27.81
N ASN A 60 -11.95 -35.07 -27.22
CA ASN A 60 -10.84 -36.01 -27.33
C ASN A 60 -11.06 -37.25 -26.44
N ALA A 61 -11.52 -38.34 -27.06
CA ALA A 61 -11.78 -39.61 -26.37
C ALA A 61 -10.56 -40.16 -25.61
N ALA A 62 -9.33 -39.92 -26.09
CA ALA A 62 -8.12 -40.39 -25.42
C ALA A 62 -7.86 -39.66 -24.08
N VAL A 63 -8.29 -38.41 -23.96
CA VAL A 63 -8.20 -37.63 -22.72
C VAL A 63 -9.23 -38.14 -21.73
N ILE A 64 -10.50 -38.23 -22.15
CA ILE A 64 -11.60 -38.65 -21.28
C ILE A 64 -11.40 -40.08 -20.76
N VAL A 65 -11.04 -41.02 -21.64
CA VAL A 65 -10.82 -42.42 -21.25
C VAL A 65 -9.68 -42.53 -20.23
N ARG A 66 -8.52 -41.92 -20.50
CA ARG A 66 -7.39 -41.97 -19.56
C ARG A 66 -7.72 -41.32 -18.22
N SER A 67 -8.37 -40.15 -18.25
CA SER A 67 -8.81 -39.46 -17.03
C SER A 67 -9.82 -40.29 -16.22
N LYS A 68 -10.79 -40.94 -16.87
CA LYS A 68 -11.76 -41.79 -16.18
C LYS A 68 -11.11 -43.06 -15.61
N ILE A 69 -10.19 -43.67 -16.34
CA ILE A 69 -9.41 -44.82 -15.85
C ILE A 69 -8.62 -44.43 -14.59
N MET A 70 -7.92 -43.29 -14.61
CA MET A 70 -7.17 -42.80 -13.44
C MET A 70 -8.09 -42.57 -12.23
N ALA A 71 -9.28 -42.00 -12.45
CA ALA A 71 -10.24 -41.76 -11.39
C ALA A 71 -10.75 -43.07 -10.75
N VAL A 72 -11.21 -44.02 -11.54
CA VAL A 72 -11.74 -45.31 -11.04
C VAL A 72 -10.65 -46.12 -10.33
N GLN A 73 -9.43 -46.14 -10.86
CA GLN A 73 -8.30 -46.80 -10.19
C GLN A 73 -7.90 -46.14 -8.86
N ALA A 74 -8.26 -44.87 -8.66
CA ALA A 74 -8.07 -44.16 -7.40
C ALA A 74 -9.26 -44.29 -6.44
N GLY A 75 -10.28 -45.11 -6.77
CA GLY A 75 -11.49 -45.28 -5.97
C GLY A 75 -12.46 -44.10 -6.07
N LEU A 76 -12.36 -43.29 -7.13
CA LEU A 76 -13.34 -42.26 -7.46
C LEU A 76 -14.35 -42.85 -8.45
N ASP A 77 -15.52 -43.23 -7.93
CA ASP A 77 -16.58 -43.89 -8.70
C ASP A 77 -17.65 -42.90 -9.20
N GLU A 78 -18.60 -43.41 -9.99
CA GLU A 78 -19.72 -42.61 -10.51
C GLU A 78 -20.62 -42.03 -9.40
N SER A 79 -20.57 -42.59 -8.19
CA SER A 79 -21.25 -42.07 -6.99
C SER A 79 -20.74 -40.69 -6.56
N THR A 80 -19.50 -40.33 -6.93
CA THR A 80 -18.89 -39.02 -6.68
C THR A 80 -19.25 -37.99 -7.77
N GLY A 81 -20.18 -38.33 -8.69
CA GLY A 81 -20.60 -37.47 -9.80
C GLY A 81 -19.69 -37.53 -11.04
N LEU A 82 -18.70 -38.42 -11.03
CA LEU A 82 -17.70 -38.61 -12.10
C LEU A 82 -18.23 -39.41 -13.31
N THR A 83 -19.30 -38.91 -13.93
CA THR A 83 -19.84 -39.55 -15.13
C THR A 83 -19.03 -39.20 -16.37
N SER A 84 -19.02 -40.10 -17.36
CA SER A 84 -18.37 -39.82 -18.67
C SER A 84 -18.89 -38.51 -19.28
N LYS A 85 -20.20 -38.26 -19.15
CA LYS A 85 -20.85 -37.04 -19.63
C LYS A 85 -20.37 -35.79 -18.89
N ALA A 86 -20.12 -35.87 -17.58
CA ALA A 86 -19.61 -34.74 -16.80
C ALA A 86 -18.17 -34.37 -17.21
N LEU A 87 -17.32 -35.37 -17.47
CA LEU A 87 -15.97 -35.16 -18.00
C LEU A 87 -16.00 -34.57 -19.42
N GLU A 88 -16.90 -35.05 -20.28
CA GLU A 88 -17.12 -34.47 -21.60
C GLU A 88 -17.61 -33.02 -21.52
N ALA A 89 -18.57 -32.73 -20.63
CA ALA A 89 -19.11 -31.39 -20.44
C ALA A 89 -18.03 -30.40 -19.98
N HIS A 90 -17.17 -30.80 -19.03
CA HIS A 90 -16.03 -29.98 -18.60
C HIS A 90 -15.03 -29.72 -19.73
N TYR A 91 -14.72 -30.75 -20.52
CA TYR A 91 -13.85 -30.61 -21.70
C TYR A 91 -14.44 -29.64 -22.74
N LEU A 92 -15.74 -29.73 -23.00
CA LEU A 92 -16.45 -28.85 -23.91
C LEU A 92 -16.55 -27.41 -23.39
N ALA A 93 -16.59 -27.22 -22.08
CA ALA A 93 -16.49 -25.91 -21.44
C ALA A 93 -15.09 -25.29 -21.52
N GLY A 94 -14.11 -26.01 -22.08
CA GLY A 94 -12.72 -25.55 -22.23
C GLY A 94 -11.82 -25.87 -21.02
N GLY A 95 -12.30 -26.68 -20.08
CA GLY A 95 -11.54 -27.06 -18.89
C GLY A 95 -10.52 -28.18 -19.10
N ASN A 96 -9.57 -28.28 -18.18
CA ASN A 96 -8.50 -29.26 -18.17
C ASN A 96 -8.90 -30.51 -17.36
N VAL A 97 -9.52 -31.48 -18.04
CA VAL A 97 -9.98 -32.74 -17.42
C VAL A 97 -8.85 -33.52 -16.70
N PRO A 98 -7.65 -33.73 -17.30
CA PRO A 98 -6.54 -34.38 -16.58
C PRO A 98 -6.16 -33.70 -15.26
N LEU A 99 -6.09 -32.36 -15.24
CA LEU A 99 -5.70 -31.59 -14.06
C LEU A 99 -6.72 -31.75 -12.93
N VAL A 100 -8.01 -31.63 -13.25
CA VAL A 100 -9.12 -31.80 -12.29
C VAL A 100 -9.11 -33.20 -11.68
N ILE A 101 -8.93 -34.25 -12.50
CA ILE A 101 -8.86 -35.62 -11.98
C ILE A 101 -7.66 -35.81 -11.07
N GLN A 102 -6.48 -35.31 -11.44
CA GLN A 102 -5.30 -35.40 -10.58
C GLN A 102 -5.51 -34.69 -9.23
N ALA A 103 -6.17 -33.53 -9.24
CA ALA A 103 -6.52 -32.79 -8.02
C ALA A 103 -7.49 -33.59 -7.13
N LEU A 104 -8.52 -34.20 -7.70
CA LEU A 104 -9.47 -35.04 -6.97
C LEU A 104 -8.82 -36.29 -6.38
N ILE A 105 -7.92 -36.93 -7.12
CA ILE A 105 -7.15 -38.08 -6.62
C ILE A 105 -6.27 -37.66 -5.45
N ALA A 106 -5.58 -36.51 -5.55
CA ALA A 106 -4.77 -35.98 -4.47
C ALA A 106 -5.60 -35.67 -3.22
N ALA A 107 -6.77 -35.04 -3.39
CA ALA A 107 -7.68 -34.73 -2.30
C ALA A 107 -8.22 -36.00 -1.61
N ASN A 108 -8.69 -36.98 -2.38
CA ASN A 108 -9.20 -38.25 -1.86
C ASN A 108 -8.12 -39.02 -1.07
N LYS A 109 -6.88 -39.06 -1.59
CA LYS A 109 -5.76 -39.70 -0.88
C LYS A 109 -5.37 -38.97 0.41
N ALA A 110 -5.51 -37.64 0.45
CA ALA A 110 -5.24 -36.86 1.64
C ALA A 110 -6.28 -37.06 2.75
N LYS A 111 -7.49 -37.51 2.43
CA LYS A 111 -8.66 -37.77 3.33
C LYS A 111 -9.17 -36.58 4.14
N THR A 112 -8.37 -35.53 4.32
CA THR A 112 -8.70 -34.33 5.10
C THR A 112 -9.37 -33.25 4.26
N ILE A 113 -9.43 -33.42 2.93
CA ILE A 113 -9.95 -32.43 2.00
C ILE A 113 -11.20 -32.99 1.34
N GLU A 114 -12.34 -32.37 1.62
CA GLU A 114 -13.58 -32.59 0.89
C GLU A 114 -13.56 -31.73 -0.37
N LEU A 115 -13.28 -32.35 -1.53
CA LEU A 115 -13.32 -31.69 -2.83
C LEU A 115 -14.27 -32.45 -3.74
N THR A 116 -15.37 -31.82 -4.11
CA THR A 116 -16.32 -32.39 -5.08
C THR A 116 -15.85 -32.14 -6.51
N PHE A 117 -16.33 -32.96 -7.45
CA PHE A 117 -16.05 -32.75 -8.87
C PHE A 117 -16.52 -31.37 -9.35
N GLN A 118 -17.68 -30.92 -8.90
CA GLN A 118 -18.24 -29.62 -9.28
C GLN A 118 -17.35 -28.47 -8.82
N GLU A 119 -16.90 -28.47 -7.56
CA GLU A 119 -15.97 -27.47 -7.05
C GLU A 119 -14.64 -27.47 -7.80
N ALA A 120 -14.07 -28.65 -8.05
CA ALA A 120 -12.82 -28.78 -8.80
C ALA A 120 -12.96 -28.21 -10.23
N THR A 121 -14.06 -28.50 -10.92
CA THR A 121 -14.32 -27.94 -12.26
C THR A 121 -14.54 -26.43 -12.22
N ALA A 122 -15.22 -25.91 -11.18
CA ALA A 122 -15.45 -24.48 -11.03
C ALA A 122 -14.12 -23.72 -10.82
N ILE A 123 -13.21 -24.26 -10.01
CA ILE A 123 -11.88 -23.67 -9.79
C ILE A 123 -11.07 -23.65 -11.10
N ASP A 124 -11.09 -24.74 -11.85
CA ASP A 124 -10.38 -24.84 -13.15
C ASP A 124 -10.94 -23.85 -14.18
N LEU A 125 -12.26 -23.75 -14.31
CA LEU A 125 -12.91 -22.78 -15.22
C LEU A 125 -12.70 -21.32 -14.77
N ALA A 126 -12.49 -21.07 -13.49
CA ALA A 126 -12.08 -19.76 -12.97
C ALA A 126 -10.61 -19.40 -13.30
N GLY A 127 -9.88 -20.29 -14.00
CA GLY A 127 -8.48 -20.09 -14.39
C GLY A 127 -7.50 -20.25 -13.23
N ARG A 128 -7.87 -21.01 -12.19
CA ARG A 128 -7.00 -21.32 -11.05
C ARG A 128 -6.52 -22.77 -11.13
N ASN A 129 -5.29 -23.02 -10.70
CA ASN A 129 -4.72 -24.36 -10.68
C ASN A 129 -5.23 -25.16 -9.48
N VAL A 130 -6.24 -26.01 -9.72
CA VAL A 130 -6.88 -26.84 -8.68
C VAL A 130 -5.88 -27.79 -8.03
N LEU A 131 -4.97 -28.38 -8.81
CA LEU A 131 -4.00 -29.35 -8.31
C LEU A 131 -3.01 -28.69 -7.34
N GLU A 132 -2.49 -27.52 -7.70
CA GLU A 132 -1.59 -26.75 -6.83
C GLU A 132 -2.30 -26.32 -5.54
N ALA A 133 -3.58 -25.95 -5.61
CA ALA A 133 -4.36 -25.59 -4.43
C ALA A 133 -4.55 -26.79 -3.49
N VAL A 134 -4.90 -27.97 -4.01
CA VAL A 134 -4.99 -29.20 -3.21
C VAL A 134 -3.64 -29.53 -2.57
N GLN A 135 -2.56 -29.47 -3.35
CA GLN A 135 -1.20 -29.72 -2.83
C GLN A 135 -0.82 -28.75 -1.72
N THR A 136 -1.12 -27.46 -1.89
CA THR A 136 -0.84 -26.41 -0.89
C THR A 136 -1.72 -26.55 0.37
N SER A 137 -2.91 -27.13 0.24
CA SER A 137 -3.77 -27.46 1.38
C SER A 137 -3.20 -28.61 2.22
N VAL A 138 -2.56 -29.60 1.59
CA VAL A 138 -1.93 -30.74 2.29
C VAL A 138 -0.55 -30.35 2.83
N TYR A 139 0.25 -29.68 2.01
CA TYR A 139 1.60 -29.23 2.32
C TYR A 139 1.60 -27.69 2.34
N PRO A 140 1.58 -27.08 3.54
CA PRO A 140 1.58 -25.61 3.66
C PRO A 140 2.76 -24.99 2.92
N LYS A 141 2.50 -23.88 2.23
CA LYS A 141 3.50 -23.09 1.50
C LYS A 141 4.01 -21.97 2.39
N VAL A 142 5.32 -21.71 2.33
CA VAL A 142 5.95 -20.60 3.06
C VAL A 142 6.11 -19.41 2.11
N ILE A 143 5.61 -18.25 2.54
CA ILE A 143 5.67 -16.98 1.82
C ILE A 143 6.49 -15.99 2.67
N ASP A 144 7.47 -15.33 2.06
CA ASP A 144 8.26 -14.31 2.75
C ASP A 144 7.51 -12.96 2.78
N CYS A 145 7.58 -12.28 3.92
CA CYS A 145 7.02 -10.96 4.15
C CYS A 145 8.13 -10.03 4.69
N PRO A 146 8.62 -9.06 3.90
CA PRO A 146 8.12 -8.62 2.60
C PRO A 146 8.51 -9.59 1.46
N ALA A 147 7.75 -9.56 0.35
CA ALA A 147 7.91 -10.51 -0.76
C ALA A 147 9.31 -10.46 -1.40
N LYS A 148 9.84 -11.63 -1.82
CA LYS A 148 11.12 -11.73 -2.54
C LYS A 148 11.11 -10.85 -3.80
N GLY A 149 11.92 -9.80 -3.82
CA GLY A 149 11.99 -8.82 -4.93
C GLY A 149 11.27 -7.48 -4.67
N SER A 150 10.70 -7.27 -3.48
CA SER A 150 10.15 -5.96 -3.10
C SER A 150 11.24 -4.89 -3.00
N LYS A 151 10.87 -3.62 -3.28
CA LYS A 151 11.77 -2.45 -3.15
C LYS A 151 12.38 -2.29 -1.76
N ARG A 152 11.72 -2.83 -0.73
CA ARG A 152 12.18 -2.82 0.65
C ARG A 152 12.57 -4.24 1.08
N PRO A 153 13.76 -4.45 1.65
CA PRO A 153 14.21 -5.78 2.10
C PRO A 153 13.61 -6.22 3.44
N SER A 154 12.99 -5.30 4.18
CA SER A 154 12.40 -5.51 5.51
C SER A 154 11.09 -4.73 5.66
N LEU A 155 10.27 -5.14 6.63
CA LEU A 155 9.18 -4.35 7.17
C LEU A 155 9.76 -3.42 8.23
N ASP A 156 9.66 -2.12 7.99
CA ASP A 156 10.20 -1.11 8.90
C ASP A 156 9.07 -0.51 9.74
N ALA A 157 9.22 -0.53 11.06
CA ALA A 157 8.27 0.03 12.02
C ALA A 157 9.02 0.76 13.15
N VAL A 158 8.34 1.68 13.84
CA VAL A 158 8.92 2.45 14.96
C VAL A 158 8.10 2.15 16.20
N ALA A 159 8.76 1.72 17.27
CA ALA A 159 8.11 1.50 18.58
C ALA A 159 7.85 2.84 19.28
N LYS A 160 7.06 2.86 20.37
CA LYS A 160 6.69 4.12 21.05
C LYS A 160 7.88 4.85 21.68
N ASP A 161 8.97 4.14 21.97
CA ASP A 161 10.24 4.73 22.43
C ASP A 161 11.04 5.41 21.30
N GLY A 162 10.52 5.41 20.07
CA GLY A 162 11.10 6.11 18.92
C GLY A 162 12.20 5.33 18.21
N ILE A 163 12.43 4.06 18.57
CA ILE A 163 13.46 3.22 17.93
C ILE A 163 12.83 2.44 16.77
N GLN A 164 13.51 2.48 15.62
CA GLN A 164 13.12 1.74 14.44
C GLN A 164 13.51 0.27 14.56
N LEU A 165 12.63 -0.62 14.14
CA LEU A 165 12.86 -2.04 13.99
C LEU A 165 12.62 -2.44 12.53
N LYS A 166 13.54 -3.23 11.97
CA LYS A 166 13.46 -3.81 10.64
C LYS A 166 13.21 -5.30 10.79
N VAL A 167 12.07 -5.76 10.31
CA VAL A 167 11.59 -7.13 10.57
C VAL A 167 11.39 -7.88 9.26
N LYS A 168 11.79 -9.16 9.24
CA LYS A 168 11.44 -10.10 8.18
C LYS A 168 10.62 -11.22 8.79
N ALA A 169 9.49 -11.55 8.17
CA ALA A 169 8.61 -12.61 8.61
C ALA A 169 8.44 -13.67 7.51
N ARG A 170 8.17 -14.90 7.93
CA ARG A 170 7.75 -16.01 7.08
C ARG A 170 6.32 -16.38 7.46
N VAL A 171 5.44 -16.37 6.48
CA VAL A 171 4.03 -16.69 6.65
C VAL A 171 3.81 -18.07 6.06
N THR A 172 3.40 -19.02 6.90
CA THR A 172 3.03 -20.36 6.45
C THR A 172 1.53 -20.36 6.17
N VAL A 173 1.15 -20.62 4.91
CA VAL A 173 -0.24 -20.61 4.47
C VAL A 173 -0.68 -21.96 3.91
N ARG A 174 -1.96 -22.27 4.08
CA ARG A 174 -2.66 -23.37 3.40
C ARG A 174 -3.69 -22.79 2.45
N ALA A 175 -3.97 -23.47 1.33
CA ALA A 175 -5.03 -23.02 0.44
C ALA A 175 -6.40 -23.31 1.06
N ASN A 176 -7.34 -22.37 0.95
CA ASN A 176 -8.74 -22.58 1.30
C ASN A 176 -9.54 -22.81 0.01
N LEU A 177 -9.89 -24.07 -0.28
CA LEU A 177 -10.50 -24.46 -1.55
C LEU A 177 -11.87 -23.80 -1.79
N GLN A 178 -12.64 -23.55 -0.73
CA GLN A 178 -13.96 -22.91 -0.82
C GLN A 178 -13.88 -21.44 -1.24
N ARG A 179 -12.78 -20.76 -0.88
CA ARG A 179 -12.56 -19.32 -1.16
C ARG A 179 -11.55 -19.07 -2.27
N LEU A 180 -11.12 -20.12 -2.95
CA LEU A 180 -10.13 -20.03 -4.02
C LEU A 180 -10.65 -19.25 -5.24
N ILE A 181 -11.98 -19.29 -5.45
CA ILE A 181 -12.67 -18.51 -6.49
C ILE A 181 -13.10 -17.18 -5.88
N GLY A 182 -12.58 -16.07 -6.41
CA GLY A 182 -12.92 -14.72 -5.96
C GLY A 182 -12.23 -14.24 -4.68
N GLY A 183 -11.49 -15.10 -3.99
CA GLY A 183 -10.67 -14.72 -2.84
C GLY A 183 -9.42 -13.92 -3.24
N ALA A 184 -8.94 -13.10 -2.32
CA ALA A 184 -7.70 -12.35 -2.51
C ALA A 184 -6.46 -13.28 -2.55
N THR A 185 -5.44 -12.87 -3.30
CA THR A 185 -4.21 -13.65 -3.57
C THR A 185 -3.15 -13.48 -2.49
N GLU A 186 -2.02 -14.18 -2.65
CA GLU A 186 -0.84 -14.12 -1.77
C GLU A 186 -0.37 -12.68 -1.50
N GLU A 187 -0.41 -11.81 -2.50
CA GLU A 187 0.00 -10.40 -2.40
C GLU A 187 -0.80 -9.65 -1.33
N THR A 188 -2.10 -9.92 -1.25
CA THR A 188 -2.99 -9.28 -0.26
C THR A 188 -2.68 -9.78 1.15
N ILE A 189 -2.32 -11.06 1.30
CA ILE A 189 -1.91 -11.62 2.60
C ILE A 189 -0.61 -10.99 3.05
N VAL A 190 0.39 -10.89 2.16
CA VAL A 190 1.68 -10.25 2.48
C VAL A 190 1.46 -8.79 2.92
N ALA A 191 0.60 -8.05 2.23
CA ALA A 191 0.28 -6.67 2.59
C ALA A 191 -0.41 -6.56 3.96
N ARG A 192 -1.47 -7.36 4.21
CA ARG A 192 -2.22 -7.34 5.47
C ARG A 192 -1.38 -7.82 6.65
N VAL A 193 -0.61 -8.88 6.47
CA VAL A 193 0.34 -9.38 7.49
C VAL A 193 1.41 -8.32 7.75
N GLY A 194 1.95 -7.70 6.70
CA GLY A 194 2.90 -6.59 6.84
C GLY A 194 2.34 -5.43 7.65
N GLU A 195 1.12 -4.97 7.34
CA GLU A 195 0.41 -3.95 8.12
C GLU A 195 0.19 -4.40 9.57
N GLY A 196 -0.23 -5.65 9.77
CA GLY A 196 -0.41 -6.23 11.09
C GLY A 196 0.87 -6.17 11.93
N ILE A 197 2.01 -6.57 11.35
CA ILE A 197 3.32 -6.57 12.00
C ILE A 197 3.74 -5.14 12.35
N VAL A 198 3.63 -4.21 11.39
CA VAL A 198 3.97 -2.79 11.62
C VAL A 198 3.11 -2.18 12.72
N SER A 199 1.81 -2.49 12.72
CA SER A 199 0.87 -2.05 13.76
C SER A 199 1.21 -2.65 15.13
N ALA A 200 1.59 -3.93 15.19
CA ALA A 200 1.97 -4.59 16.44
C ALA A 200 3.22 -3.94 17.05
N ILE A 201 4.26 -3.70 16.25
CA ILE A 201 5.50 -3.03 16.68
C ILE A 201 5.21 -1.59 17.13
N GLY A 202 4.41 -0.83 16.37
CA GLY A 202 4.04 0.53 16.74
C GLY A 202 3.21 0.64 18.02
N SER A 203 2.54 -0.46 18.41
CA SER A 203 1.78 -0.52 19.67
C SER A 203 2.62 -0.89 20.89
N SER A 204 3.84 -1.39 20.69
CA SER A 204 4.78 -1.76 21.76
C SER A 204 5.37 -0.53 22.45
N ASP A 205 5.51 -0.59 23.77
CA ASP A 205 6.01 0.55 24.55
C ASP A 205 7.51 0.78 24.35
N SER A 206 8.27 -0.29 24.12
CA SER A 206 9.70 -0.21 23.79
C SER A 206 10.12 -1.25 22.76
N HIS A 207 11.20 -0.97 22.03
CA HIS A 207 11.82 -1.93 21.12
C HIS A 207 12.33 -3.18 21.86
N GLY A 208 12.77 -3.01 23.12
CA GLY A 208 13.23 -4.12 23.98
C GLY A 208 12.15 -5.18 24.19
N GLN A 209 10.89 -4.78 24.40
CA GLN A 209 9.78 -5.74 24.54
C GLN A 209 9.57 -6.60 23.29
N VAL A 210 9.84 -6.03 22.11
CA VAL A 210 9.73 -6.75 20.84
C VAL A 210 10.89 -7.74 20.67
N LEU A 211 12.09 -7.36 21.06
CA LEU A 211 13.29 -8.21 21.01
C LEU A 211 13.24 -9.36 22.04
N GLU A 212 12.70 -9.09 23.23
CA GLU A 212 12.54 -10.10 24.28
C GLU A 212 11.56 -11.22 23.89
N ASN A 213 10.51 -10.88 23.14
CA ASN A 213 9.48 -11.84 22.78
C ASN A 213 8.85 -11.53 21.40
N PRO A 214 9.51 -11.93 20.30
CA PRO A 214 9.03 -11.67 18.93
C PRO A 214 7.71 -12.37 18.62
N ASP A 215 7.37 -13.46 19.32
CA ASP A 215 6.12 -14.20 19.16
C ASP A 215 4.89 -13.38 19.58
N ARG A 216 5.07 -12.29 20.34
CA ARG A 216 3.94 -11.38 20.64
C ARG A 216 3.43 -10.69 19.38
N ILE A 217 4.31 -10.40 18.41
CA ILE A 217 3.91 -9.86 17.11
C ILE A 217 3.01 -10.86 16.40
N SER A 218 3.47 -12.10 16.25
CA SER A 218 2.71 -13.12 15.50
C SER A 218 1.33 -13.38 16.12
N LYS A 219 1.24 -13.47 17.45
CA LYS A 219 -0.05 -13.62 18.16
C LYS A 219 -0.98 -12.42 17.96
N ALA A 220 -0.46 -11.19 18.06
CA ALA A 220 -1.24 -9.97 17.85
C ALA A 220 -1.79 -9.88 16.41
N VAL A 221 -0.99 -10.34 15.45
CA VAL A 221 -1.34 -10.33 14.02
C VAL A 221 -2.35 -11.43 13.68
N LEU A 222 -2.17 -12.65 14.20
CA LEU A 222 -3.11 -13.76 14.04
C LEU A 222 -4.48 -13.46 14.67
N ALA A 223 -4.52 -12.72 15.79
CA ALA A 223 -5.77 -12.32 16.45
C ALA A 223 -6.69 -11.47 15.55
N LYS A 224 -6.12 -10.74 14.56
CA LYS A 224 -6.87 -9.88 13.64
C LYS A 224 -7.53 -10.64 12.47
N ARG A 225 -7.34 -11.96 12.34
CA ARG A 225 -7.90 -12.80 11.24
C ARG A 225 -7.71 -12.20 9.85
N LEU A 226 -6.46 -11.91 9.51
CA LEU A 226 -6.06 -11.21 8.29
C LEU A 226 -6.35 -11.99 6.99
N ASP A 227 -6.60 -13.28 7.12
CA ASP A 227 -6.96 -14.25 6.08
C ASP A 227 -8.45 -14.25 5.71
N ALA A 228 -9.27 -13.40 6.36
CA ALA A 228 -10.67 -13.20 5.99
C ALA A 228 -10.80 -12.81 4.50
N GLN A 229 -11.65 -13.53 3.78
CA GLN A 229 -11.91 -13.34 2.34
C GLN A 229 -10.68 -13.52 1.43
N THR A 230 -9.67 -14.25 1.88
CA THR A 230 -8.52 -14.62 1.04
C THR A 230 -8.63 -16.07 0.58
N ALA A 231 -7.89 -16.41 -0.48
CA ALA A 231 -7.80 -17.76 -1.03
C ALA A 231 -6.94 -18.70 -0.16
N PHE A 232 -6.34 -18.19 0.91
CA PHE A 232 -5.50 -18.96 1.82
C PHE A 232 -5.93 -18.77 3.27
N GLU A 233 -5.48 -19.68 4.11
CA GLU A 233 -5.61 -19.66 5.56
C GLU A 233 -4.20 -19.57 6.16
N ILE A 234 -4.00 -18.68 7.12
CA ILE A 234 -2.70 -18.51 7.77
C ILE A 234 -2.55 -19.57 8.87
N VAL A 235 -1.53 -20.42 8.74
CA VAL A 235 -1.21 -21.44 9.75
C VAL A 235 -0.32 -20.87 10.84
N SER A 236 0.77 -20.21 10.42
CA SER A 236 1.73 -19.56 11.33
C SER A 236 2.31 -18.31 10.69
N ILE A 237 2.76 -17.41 11.56
CA ILE A 237 3.57 -16.24 11.19
C ILE A 237 4.80 -16.31 12.07
N ASP A 238 5.95 -16.53 11.45
CA ASP A 238 7.21 -16.71 12.15
C ASP A 238 8.11 -15.51 11.84
N ILE A 239 8.67 -14.88 12.88
CA ILE A 239 9.62 -13.78 12.67
C ILE A 239 10.99 -14.39 12.40
N ALA A 240 11.50 -14.19 11.18
CA ALA A 240 12.76 -14.77 10.74
C ALA A 240 13.97 -13.95 11.18
N ASP A 241 13.81 -12.62 11.28
CA ASP A 241 14.91 -11.68 11.54
C ASP A 241 14.36 -10.36 12.08
N ILE A 242 15.05 -9.76 13.07
CA ILE A 242 14.74 -8.45 13.64
C ILE A 242 16.05 -7.69 13.85
N ASP A 243 16.20 -6.58 13.13
CA ASP A 243 17.31 -5.65 13.29
C ASP A 243 16.85 -4.34 13.92
N VAL A 244 17.69 -3.77 14.79
CA VAL A 244 17.49 -2.42 15.32
C VAL A 244 18.03 -1.39 14.32
N GLY A 245 17.20 -0.43 13.94
CA GLY A 245 17.52 0.65 13.01
C GLY A 245 17.86 1.96 13.72
N ASP A 246 17.47 3.07 13.08
CA ASP A 246 17.74 4.41 13.60
C ASP A 246 16.86 4.75 14.81
N ASN A 247 17.37 5.61 15.70
CA ASN A 247 16.54 6.27 16.70
C ASN A 247 15.83 7.48 16.10
N ILE A 248 14.66 7.22 15.50
CA ILE A 248 13.81 8.23 14.88
C ILE A 248 13.32 9.25 15.91
N GLY A 249 13.03 8.81 17.13
CA GLY A 249 12.59 9.68 18.23
C GLY A 249 13.63 10.74 18.57
N ALA A 250 14.89 10.34 18.76
CA ALA A 250 15.98 11.26 19.03
C ALA A 250 16.24 12.23 17.86
N ARG A 251 16.16 11.73 16.61
CA ARG A 251 16.31 12.58 15.42
C ARG A 251 15.21 13.63 15.33
N LEU A 252 13.95 13.23 15.51
CA LEU A 252 12.82 14.17 15.51
C LEU A 252 12.91 15.20 16.65
N GLN A 253 13.41 14.81 17.83
CA GLN A 253 13.66 15.75 18.93
C GLN A 253 14.76 16.76 18.61
N ALA A 254 15.84 16.32 17.97
CA ALA A 254 16.91 17.22 17.52
C ALA A 254 16.39 18.20 16.45
N ASP A 255 15.65 17.70 15.47
CA ASP A 255 15.05 18.51 14.39
C ASP A 255 14.07 19.56 14.98
N GLN A 256 13.26 19.15 15.96
CA GLN A 256 12.34 20.05 16.67
C GLN A 256 13.10 21.13 17.45
N ALA A 257 14.17 20.76 18.17
CA ALA A 257 15.00 21.71 18.91
C ALA A 257 15.70 22.73 17.99
N GLU A 258 16.14 22.30 16.81
CA GLU A 258 16.72 23.19 15.80
C GLU A 258 15.66 24.14 15.22
N ALA A 259 14.46 23.64 14.95
CA ALA A 259 13.34 24.46 14.52
C ALA A 259 12.96 25.51 15.59
N ASP A 260 12.88 25.11 16.85
CA ASP A 260 12.58 26.02 17.97
C ASP A 260 13.66 27.09 18.15
N THR A 261 14.94 26.70 17.98
CA THR A 261 16.07 27.65 18.00
C THR A 261 15.96 28.67 16.87
N ARG A 262 15.59 28.23 15.65
CA ARG A 262 15.37 29.12 14.51
C ARG A 262 14.23 30.11 14.77
N VAL A 263 13.11 29.64 15.32
CA VAL A 263 11.97 30.50 15.69
C VAL A 263 12.37 31.50 16.78
N ALA A 264 13.13 31.07 17.79
CA ALA A 264 13.62 31.94 18.85
C ALA A 264 14.56 33.03 18.31
N ARG A 265 15.49 32.68 17.41
CA ARG A 265 16.36 33.64 16.73
C ARG A 265 15.57 34.66 15.91
N ALA A 266 14.60 34.20 15.11
CA ALA A 266 13.74 35.07 14.32
C ALA A 266 12.90 36.03 15.20
N ARG A 267 12.40 35.57 16.36
CA ARG A 267 11.70 36.44 17.33
C ARG A 267 12.63 37.47 17.96
N ALA A 268 13.87 37.08 18.28
CA ALA A 268 14.87 38.00 18.80
C ALA A 268 15.26 39.07 17.78
N GLU A 269 15.46 38.69 16.51
CA GLU A 269 15.69 39.63 15.41
C GLU A 269 14.51 40.55 15.19
N ARG A 270 13.28 40.02 15.16
CA ARG A 270 12.06 40.83 15.06
C ARG A 270 11.98 41.85 16.20
N ARG A 271 12.30 41.45 17.44
CA ARG A 271 12.29 42.35 18.60
C ARG A 271 13.36 43.44 18.48
N ARG A 272 14.57 43.09 18.01
CA ARG A 272 15.63 44.08 17.73
C ARG A 272 15.20 45.06 16.64
N ALA A 273 14.62 44.57 15.55
CA ALA A 273 14.12 45.41 14.46
C ALA A 273 13.01 46.36 14.94
N MET A 274 12.06 45.88 15.75
CA MET A 274 11.03 46.73 16.35
C MET A 274 11.60 47.78 17.31
N ALA A 275 12.58 47.41 18.14
CA ALA A 275 13.24 48.36 19.04
C ALA A 275 13.98 49.46 18.27
N ALA A 276 14.70 49.09 17.21
CA ALA A 276 15.35 50.05 16.32
C ALA A 276 14.34 50.95 15.61
N ALA A 277 13.21 50.41 15.14
CA ALA A 277 12.14 51.20 14.54
C ALA A 277 11.53 52.19 15.54
N ALA A 278 11.27 51.76 16.78
CA ALA A 278 10.76 52.63 17.84
C ALA A 278 11.77 53.73 18.21
N GLU A 279 13.07 53.43 18.23
CA GLU A 279 14.12 54.44 18.44
C GLU A 279 14.12 55.48 17.31
N GLN A 280 14.03 55.05 16.04
CA GLN A 280 13.93 55.97 14.91
C GLN A 280 12.65 56.82 14.95
N GLU A 281 11.53 56.23 15.38
CA GLU A 281 10.27 56.96 15.55
C GLU A 281 10.38 58.02 16.65
N GLN A 282 11.04 57.72 17.78
CA GLN A 282 11.31 58.71 18.82
C GLN A 282 12.25 59.82 18.35
N ILE A 283 13.31 59.49 17.61
CA ILE A 283 14.20 60.48 17.02
C ILE A 283 13.40 61.40 16.08
N ALA A 284 12.55 60.84 15.22
CA ALA A 284 11.67 61.62 14.35
C ALA A 284 10.73 62.54 15.15
N GLN A 285 10.12 62.07 16.24
CA GLN A 285 9.28 62.88 17.13
C GLN A 285 10.06 64.01 17.82
N ILE A 286 11.32 63.78 18.21
CA ILE A 286 12.19 64.83 18.77
C ILE A 286 12.48 65.89 17.70
N VAL A 287 12.80 65.47 16.47
CA VAL A 287 13.05 66.39 15.35
C VAL A 287 11.79 67.19 15.02
N GLU A 288 10.62 66.56 14.96
CA GLU A 288 9.35 67.24 14.75
C GLU A 288 9.05 68.24 15.87
N SER A 289 9.23 67.85 17.13
CA SER A 289 9.03 68.73 18.29
C SER A 289 9.99 69.92 18.27
N ARG A 290 11.25 69.71 17.87
CA ARG A 290 12.23 70.79 17.66
C ARG A 290 11.80 71.71 16.52
N ALA A 291 11.31 71.17 15.41
CA ALA A 291 10.79 71.98 14.30
C ALA A 291 9.61 72.86 14.76
N ARG A 292 8.65 72.29 15.50
CA ARG A 292 7.54 73.07 16.10
C ARG A 292 8.02 74.13 17.09
N LEU A 293 9.02 73.82 17.92
CA LEU A 293 9.62 74.79 18.83
C LEU A 293 10.24 75.97 18.06
N VAL A 294 10.98 75.68 16.98
CA VAL A 294 11.58 76.70 16.12
C VAL A 294 10.50 77.54 15.44
N GLU A 295 9.41 76.93 14.96
CA GLU A 295 8.28 77.64 14.36
C GLU A 295 7.64 78.61 15.36
N ALA A 296 7.35 78.14 16.58
CA ALA A 296 6.81 78.97 17.66
C ALA A 296 7.77 80.09 18.09
N GLN A 297 9.08 79.80 18.16
CA GLN A 297 10.09 80.82 18.44
C GLN A 297 10.19 81.86 17.33
N ALA A 298 10.03 81.47 16.06
CA ALA A 298 10.04 82.37 14.92
C ALA A 298 8.85 83.34 14.90
N ASP A 299 7.74 82.99 15.56
CA ASP A 299 6.60 83.89 15.70
C ASP A 299 6.86 85.05 16.67
N VAL A 300 7.80 84.91 17.63
CA VAL A 300 8.16 86.00 18.55
C VAL A 300 8.80 87.19 17.81
N PRO A 301 9.85 87.03 16.97
CA PRO A 301 10.37 88.09 16.11
C PRO A 301 9.31 88.68 15.17
N LYS A 302 8.43 87.86 14.57
CA LYS A 302 7.36 88.35 13.70
C LYS A 302 6.37 89.23 14.47
N ALA A 303 5.96 88.82 15.68
CA ALA A 303 5.09 89.58 16.56
C ALA A 303 5.75 90.86 17.07
N MET A 304 7.06 90.82 17.38
CA MET A 304 7.85 92.01 17.70
C MET A 304 7.92 92.97 16.51
N ALA A 305 8.20 92.49 15.30
CA ALA A 305 8.20 93.29 14.08
C ALA A 305 6.81 93.91 13.79
N ALA A 306 5.72 93.19 14.05
CA ALA A 306 4.37 93.72 13.98
C ALA A 306 4.10 94.80 15.05
N SER A 307 4.64 94.64 16.25
CA SER A 307 4.53 95.62 17.34
C SER A 307 5.30 96.92 17.07
N PHE A 308 6.49 96.82 16.44
CA PHE A 308 7.22 97.99 15.94
C PHE A 308 6.48 98.71 14.81
N ARG A 309 5.89 97.98 13.87
CA ARG A 309 5.10 98.57 12.76
C ARG A 309 3.80 99.22 13.22
N SER A 310 3.14 98.67 14.24
CA SER A 310 1.89 99.21 14.80
C SER A 310 2.10 100.29 15.86
N GLY A 311 3.35 100.67 16.15
CA GLY A 311 3.70 101.75 17.08
C GLY A 311 3.49 101.40 18.56
N LYS A 312 3.23 100.14 18.90
CA LYS A 312 2.97 99.70 20.28
C LYS A 312 4.26 99.52 21.11
N LEU A 313 5.42 99.44 20.46
CA LEU A 313 6.71 99.23 21.11
C LEU A 313 7.75 100.17 20.48
N GLY A 314 8.40 101.00 21.31
CA GLY A 314 9.38 102.00 20.86
C GLY A 314 10.80 101.44 20.76
N ILE A 315 11.65 102.09 19.97
CA ILE A 315 13.07 101.71 19.77
C ILE A 315 13.84 101.74 21.10
N LEU A 316 13.57 102.72 21.96
CA LEU A 316 14.18 102.83 23.30
C LEU A 316 13.80 101.65 24.22
N ASP A 317 12.60 101.09 24.08
CA ASP A 317 12.13 99.96 24.91
C ASP A 317 12.74 98.62 24.44
N TYR A 318 13.02 98.48 23.15
CA TYR A 318 13.78 97.35 22.62
C TYR A 318 15.21 97.28 23.17
N TYR A 319 15.92 98.41 23.19
CA TYR A 319 17.26 98.48 23.77
C TYR A 319 17.27 98.18 25.28
N LYS A 320 16.23 98.60 26.02
CA LYS A 320 16.06 98.21 27.43
C LYS A 320 15.87 96.71 27.59
N LEU A 321 15.01 96.09 26.78
CA LEU A 321 14.81 94.64 26.79
C LEU A 321 16.10 93.88 26.47
N GLN A 322 16.85 94.34 25.46
CA GLN A 322 18.14 93.75 25.08
C GLN A 322 19.19 93.88 26.19
N ASN A 323 19.22 95.02 26.90
CA ASN A 323 20.10 95.21 28.06
C ASN A 323 19.73 94.30 29.23
N VAL A 324 18.43 94.10 29.51
CA VAL A 324 17.99 93.18 30.56
C VAL A 324 18.28 91.73 30.19
N GLN A 325 18.09 91.33 28.92
CA GLN A 325 18.52 90.03 28.43
C GLN A 325 20.03 89.84 28.57
N ALA A 326 20.84 90.83 28.18
CA ALA A 326 22.29 90.77 28.32
C ALA A 326 22.75 90.67 29.79
N ASP A 327 22.10 91.38 30.72
CA ASP A 327 22.37 91.25 32.16
C ASP A 327 21.98 89.85 32.67
N THR A 328 20.87 89.30 32.17
CA THR A 328 20.40 87.96 32.52
C THR A 328 21.35 86.87 32.00
N ASP A 329 21.84 87.00 30.76
CA ASP A 329 22.82 86.09 30.16
C ASP A 329 24.18 86.16 30.87
N MET A 330 24.61 87.37 31.27
CA MET A 330 25.79 87.54 32.13
C MET A 330 25.59 86.86 33.49
N ARG A 331 24.44 87.04 34.14
CA ARG A 331 24.15 86.38 35.43
C ARG A 331 24.07 84.86 35.30
N ALA A 332 23.45 84.35 34.24
CA ALA A 332 23.35 82.91 33.98
C ALA A 332 24.73 82.27 33.72
N SER A 333 25.60 82.95 32.98
CA SER A 333 26.97 82.50 32.76
C SER A 333 27.82 82.55 34.03
N ILE A 334 27.70 83.60 34.85
CA ILE A 334 28.37 83.70 36.17
C ILE A 334 27.86 82.62 37.15
N ALA A 335 26.55 82.37 37.19
CA ALA A 335 25.96 81.33 38.05
C ALA A 335 26.31 79.91 37.57
N GLY A 336 26.40 79.67 36.26
CA GLY A 336 26.79 78.39 35.67
C GLY A 336 28.25 78.03 35.93
N THR A 337 29.15 79.00 36.02
CA THR A 337 30.57 78.77 36.38
C THR A 337 30.80 78.40 37.85
N GLY A 338 29.79 78.51 38.72
CA GLY A 338 29.88 78.15 40.14
C GLY A 338 29.65 76.67 40.47
N SER A 339 29.17 75.84 39.52
CA SER A 339 28.76 74.45 39.80
C SER A 339 29.59 73.36 39.11
N THR A 340 30.53 73.69 38.22
CA THR A 340 31.44 72.71 37.57
C THR A 340 32.75 72.50 38.32
N GLY A 341 32.66 72.40 39.65
CA GLY A 341 33.79 72.21 40.56
C GLY A 341 33.68 71.01 41.49
N SER A 342 32.91 69.97 41.16
CA SER A 342 33.04 68.65 41.78
C SER A 342 32.29 67.58 40.98
N THR A 343 32.88 66.38 40.90
CA THR A 343 32.33 65.15 40.28
C THR A 343 32.81 64.86 38.85
N GLN A 344 34.08 64.47 38.74
CA GLN A 344 34.41 63.27 37.97
C GLN A 344 35.49 62.48 38.71
N ARG A 345 35.02 61.73 39.71
CA ARG A 345 35.71 60.60 40.33
C ARG A 345 35.04 59.35 39.76
N GLN A 346 35.83 58.42 39.23
CA GLN A 346 35.61 56.96 39.18
C GLN A 346 34.25 56.46 38.65
N THR A 347 34.26 55.72 37.53
CA THR A 347 34.23 54.24 37.55
C THR A 347 34.42 53.67 36.14
N ASN A 348 34.93 52.43 36.16
CA ASN A 348 35.20 51.50 35.06
C ASN A 348 34.12 51.37 33.99
#